data_AF-A0A1R2BUN0-F1
#
_entry.id   AF-A0A1R2BUN0-F1
#
_cell.length_a   1.000
_cell.length_b   1.000
_cell.length_c   1.000
_cell.angle_alpha   90.00
_cell.angle_beta   90.00
_cell.angle_gamma   90.00
#
_symmetry.space_group_name_H-M   'P 1'
#
loop_
_entity.id
_entity.type
_entity.pdbx_description
1 polymer ?
#
loop_
_entity_poly.entity_id
_entity_poly.type
_entity_poly.pdbx_seq_one_letter_code
_entity_poly.pdbx_strand_id
1 'polypeptide(L)'
;MAKNAAKNWPDMSKMKNFTEEEVTAAKEGFDIFDHGKPNISLEEMVEFLENAGIHEKYPTVFSIISKIAGTNPKGANFKVFMEAFQAALGNTNTKTGLQKLFETLDIDENQYLDGERFTLLAKEVGENIPKDDIDYLIEEGYNCPNGKVDSDAFIKSVLKITSK
;
A
#
# COMPACT_ATOMS: atom_id res chain seq x y z
N MET A 1 -31.56 1.65 10.08
CA MET A 1 -30.44 0.83 9.58
C MET A 1 -29.04 1.40 9.93
N ALA A 2 -28.92 2.61 10.52
CA ALA A 2 -27.62 3.27 10.77
C ALA A 2 -26.74 2.70 11.91
N LYS A 3 -27.24 1.82 12.79
CA LYS A 3 -26.51 1.39 13.99
C LYS A 3 -25.41 0.34 13.76
N ASN A 4 -25.45 -0.40 12.64
CA ASN A 4 -24.42 -1.40 12.32
C ASN A 4 -23.27 -0.85 11.46
N ALA A 5 -23.50 0.22 10.68
CA ALA A 5 -22.48 0.80 9.81
C ALA A 5 -21.28 1.37 10.62
N ALA A 6 -21.56 2.05 11.73
CA ALA A 6 -20.52 2.63 12.59
C ALA A 6 -19.62 1.59 13.27
N LYS A 7 -20.08 0.33 13.43
CA LYS A 7 -19.30 -0.71 14.12
C LYS A 7 -18.20 -1.32 13.25
N ASN A 8 -18.38 -1.27 11.93
CA ASN A 8 -17.46 -1.84 10.95
C ASN A 8 -16.68 -0.76 10.19
N TRP A 9 -16.69 0.47 10.68
CA TRP A 9 -15.86 1.57 10.18
C TRP A 9 -14.50 1.58 10.89
N PRO A 10 -13.38 1.84 10.20
CA PRO A 10 -12.09 1.98 10.85
C PRO A 10 -12.04 3.20 11.78
N ASP A 11 -11.15 3.13 12.77
CA ASP A 11 -10.81 4.30 13.58
C ASP A 11 -10.03 5.30 12.72
N MET A 12 -10.70 6.38 12.29
CA MET A 12 -10.12 7.38 11.39
C MET A 12 -8.86 8.05 11.96
N SER A 13 -8.71 8.11 13.29
CA SER A 13 -7.49 8.63 13.92
C SER A 13 -6.25 7.76 13.66
N LYS A 14 -6.46 6.50 13.27
CA LYS A 14 -5.41 5.54 12.92
C LYS A 14 -5.15 5.44 11.43
N MET A 15 -6.07 5.90 10.58
CA MET A 15 -5.96 5.88 9.12
C MET A 15 -5.08 7.03 8.61
N LYS A 16 -3.83 7.10 9.09
CA LYS A 16 -2.93 8.23 8.83
C LYS A 16 -2.53 8.41 7.36
N ASN A 17 -2.64 7.35 6.56
CA ASN A 17 -2.25 7.37 5.15
C ASN A 17 -3.47 7.49 4.21
N PHE A 18 -4.67 7.72 4.76
CA PHE A 18 -5.90 7.81 3.99
C PHE A 18 -6.73 9.02 4.42
N THR A 19 -7.26 9.73 3.45
CA THR A 19 -8.32 10.72 3.64
C THR A 19 -9.67 10.04 3.91
N GLU A 20 -10.62 10.78 4.48
CA GLU A 20 -11.98 10.27 4.68
C GLU A 20 -12.66 9.86 3.36
N GLU A 21 -12.37 10.59 2.28
CA GLU A 21 -12.87 10.30 0.94
C GLU A 21 -12.30 8.99 0.38
N GLU A 22 -11.00 8.76 0.53
CA GLU A 22 -10.36 7.51 0.11
C GLU A 22 -10.88 6.30 0.90
N VAL A 23 -11.09 6.45 2.22
CA VAL A 23 -11.70 5.37 3.03
C VAL A 23 -13.14 5.11 2.56
N THR A 24 -13.89 6.15 2.19
CA THR A 24 -15.25 6.00 1.68
C THR A 24 -15.28 5.31 0.33
N ALA A 25 -14.41 5.69 -0.60
CA ALA A 25 -14.27 5.01 -1.89
C ALA A 25 -13.83 3.54 -1.73
N ALA A 26 -12.91 3.27 -0.80
CA ALA A 26 -12.51 1.90 -0.47
C ALA A 26 -13.68 1.09 0.08
N LYS A 27 -14.57 1.70 0.88
CA LYS A 27 -15.79 1.03 1.36
C LYS A 27 -16.72 0.65 0.21
N GLU A 28 -16.95 1.56 -0.73
CA GLU A 28 -17.81 1.32 -1.89
C GLU A 28 -17.29 0.15 -2.74
N GLY A 29 -15.97 0.10 -2.98
CA GLY A 29 -15.33 -1.03 -3.65
C GLY A 29 -15.42 -2.33 -2.86
N PHE A 30 -15.22 -2.28 -1.54
CA PHE A 30 -15.34 -3.43 -0.65
C PHE A 30 -16.76 -4.00 -0.63
N ASP A 31 -17.77 -3.15 -0.71
CA ASP A 31 -19.20 -3.54 -0.69
C ASP A 31 -19.65 -4.27 -1.95
N ILE A 32 -18.91 -4.20 -3.06
CA ILE A 32 -19.17 -5.01 -4.26
C ILE A 32 -19.06 -6.52 -3.92
N PHE A 33 -18.17 -6.86 -3.00
CA PHE A 33 -17.94 -8.23 -2.55
C PHE A 33 -18.78 -8.59 -1.31
N ASP A 34 -19.40 -7.60 -0.66
CA ASP A 34 -20.23 -7.80 0.52
C ASP A 34 -21.63 -8.26 0.10
N HIS A 35 -21.79 -9.55 -0.17
CA HIS A 35 -23.08 -10.16 -0.47
C HIS A 35 -23.95 -10.37 0.80
N GLY A 36 -23.88 -9.45 1.77
CA GLY A 36 -24.58 -9.54 3.05
C GLY A 36 -23.93 -10.50 4.05
N LYS A 37 -22.65 -10.82 3.86
CA LYS A 37 -21.88 -11.68 4.77
C LYS A 37 -21.21 -10.81 5.85
N PRO A 38 -21.08 -11.28 7.10
CA PRO A 38 -20.41 -10.51 8.14
C PRO A 38 -18.91 -10.25 7.85
N ASN A 39 -18.27 -11.16 7.10
CA ASN A 39 -16.91 -11.06 6.61
C ASN A 39 -16.88 -11.44 5.12
N ILE A 40 -16.01 -10.77 4.36
CA ILE A 40 -15.73 -11.04 2.95
C ILE A 40 -14.49 -11.93 2.85
N SER A 41 -14.51 -12.94 1.97
CA SER A 41 -13.29 -13.68 1.62
C SER A 41 -12.37 -12.76 0.84
N LEU A 42 -11.19 -12.52 1.40
CA LEU A 42 -10.20 -11.68 0.74
C LEU A 42 -9.51 -12.43 -0.40
N GLU A 43 -9.52 -13.76 -0.37
CA GLU A 43 -9.06 -14.62 -1.46
C GLU A 43 -9.92 -14.44 -2.72
N GLU A 44 -11.25 -14.47 -2.57
CA GLU A 44 -12.19 -14.20 -3.68
C GLU A 44 -11.97 -12.79 -4.26
N MET A 45 -11.66 -11.81 -3.40
CA MET A 45 -11.33 -10.45 -3.83
C MET A 45 -10.02 -10.42 -4.61
N VAL A 46 -8.96 -11.10 -4.14
CA VAL A 46 -7.67 -11.18 -4.84
C VAL A 46 -7.84 -11.83 -6.23
N GLU A 47 -8.53 -12.96 -6.32
CA GLU A 47 -8.79 -13.63 -7.59
C GLU A 47 -9.55 -12.72 -8.57
N PHE A 48 -10.53 -11.97 -8.08
CA PHE A 48 -11.25 -10.99 -8.90
C PHE A 48 -10.34 -9.86 -9.39
N LEU A 49 -9.52 -9.29 -8.51
CA LEU A 49 -8.59 -8.21 -8.85
C LEU A 49 -7.51 -8.69 -9.84
N GLU A 50 -7.07 -9.93 -9.70
CA GLU A 50 -6.14 -10.57 -10.62
C GLU A 50 -6.76 -10.69 -12.02
N ASN A 51 -7.97 -11.26 -12.10
CA ASN A 51 -8.73 -11.40 -13.35
C ASN A 51 -9.08 -10.05 -14.00
N ALA A 52 -9.24 -9.00 -13.20
CA ALA A 52 -9.47 -7.64 -13.68
C ALA A 52 -8.18 -6.91 -14.13
N GLY A 53 -7.00 -7.55 -14.02
CA GLY A 53 -5.71 -6.96 -14.39
C GLY A 53 -5.19 -5.90 -13.42
N ILE A 54 -5.74 -5.82 -12.20
CA ILE A 54 -5.32 -4.85 -11.19
C ILE A 54 -3.88 -5.13 -10.73
N HIS A 55 -3.46 -6.38 -10.70
CA HIS A 55 -2.08 -6.77 -10.37
C HIS A 55 -1.04 -6.17 -11.32
N GLU A 56 -1.38 -5.96 -12.60
CA GLU A 56 -0.49 -5.31 -13.58
C GLU A 56 -0.51 -3.78 -13.44
N LYS A 57 -1.70 -3.22 -13.19
CA LYS A 57 -1.90 -1.76 -13.17
C LYS A 57 -1.48 -1.12 -11.83
N TYR A 58 -1.72 -1.82 -10.73
CA TYR A 58 -1.46 -1.39 -9.35
C TYR A 58 -0.84 -2.55 -8.52
N PRO A 59 0.35 -3.05 -8.89
CA PRO A 59 0.97 -4.20 -8.23
C PRO A 59 1.19 -4.02 -6.73
N THR A 60 1.40 -2.80 -6.24
CA THR A 60 1.57 -2.58 -4.79
C THR A 60 0.28 -2.77 -4.02
N VAL A 61 -0.81 -2.18 -4.52
CA VAL A 61 -2.14 -2.34 -3.93
C VAL A 61 -2.53 -3.81 -3.95
N PHE A 62 -2.31 -4.50 -5.07
CA PHE A 62 -2.55 -5.92 -5.19
C PHE A 62 -1.71 -6.74 -4.17
N SER A 63 -0.40 -6.47 -4.08
CA SER A 63 0.49 -7.13 -3.13
C SER A 63 0.04 -6.96 -1.68
N ILE A 64 -0.40 -5.75 -1.29
CA ILE A 64 -0.93 -5.49 0.05
C ILE A 64 -2.19 -6.33 0.31
N ILE A 65 -3.15 -6.31 -0.61
CA ILE A 65 -4.41 -7.04 -0.45
C ILE A 65 -4.13 -8.55 -0.36
N SER A 66 -3.24 -9.08 -1.20
CA SER A 66 -2.80 -10.48 -1.17
C SER A 66 -2.14 -10.88 0.15
N LYS A 67 -1.27 -10.02 0.70
CA LYS A 67 -0.66 -10.22 2.04
C LYS A 67 -1.71 -10.21 3.15
N ILE A 68 -2.70 -9.32 3.09
CA ILE A 68 -3.80 -9.28 4.05
C ILE A 68 -4.66 -10.54 3.94
N ALA A 69 -4.96 -11.01 2.72
CA ALA A 69 -5.72 -12.24 2.50
C ALA A 69 -5.04 -13.45 3.16
N GLY A 70 -3.73 -13.62 2.91
CA GLY A 70 -2.96 -14.73 3.51
C GLY A 70 -2.92 -14.74 5.04
N THR A 71 -3.09 -13.58 5.69
CA THR A 71 -3.16 -13.47 7.16
C THR A 71 -4.57 -13.53 7.73
N ASN A 72 -5.60 -13.43 6.88
CA ASN A 72 -7.01 -13.41 7.26
C ASN A 72 -7.83 -14.48 6.50
N PRO A 73 -7.50 -15.78 6.63
CA PRO A 73 -8.14 -16.87 5.85
C PRO A 73 -9.63 -17.10 6.17
N LYS A 74 -10.16 -16.43 7.19
CA LYS A 74 -11.59 -16.44 7.55
C LYS A 74 -12.35 -15.24 6.97
N GLY A 75 -11.68 -14.49 6.10
CA GLY A 75 -12.16 -13.20 5.63
C GLY A 75 -12.04 -12.08 6.65
N ALA A 76 -12.38 -10.88 6.21
CA ALA A 76 -12.37 -9.67 7.03
C ALA A 76 -13.65 -8.87 6.83
N ASN A 77 -14.04 -8.10 7.84
CA ASN A 77 -14.97 -6.98 7.63
C ASN A 77 -14.17 -5.74 7.22
N PHE A 78 -14.87 -4.70 6.76
CA PHE A 78 -14.24 -3.49 6.24
C PHE A 78 -13.26 -2.83 7.23
N LYS A 79 -13.63 -2.72 8.51
CA LYS A 79 -12.75 -2.19 9.56
C LYS A 79 -11.44 -2.97 9.65
N VAL A 80 -11.52 -4.30 9.71
CA VAL A 80 -10.32 -5.16 9.80
C VAL A 80 -9.46 -5.04 8.55
N PHE A 81 -10.10 -5.02 7.37
CA PHE A 81 -9.40 -4.82 6.11
C PHE A 81 -8.62 -3.50 6.07
N MET A 82 -9.27 -2.38 6.39
CA MET A 82 -8.62 -1.05 6.39
C MET A 82 -7.53 -0.93 7.46
N GLU A 83 -7.75 -1.47 8.66
CA GLU A 83 -6.72 -1.49 9.71
C GLU A 83 -5.51 -2.33 9.32
N ALA A 84 -5.72 -3.48 8.66
CA ALA A 84 -4.63 -4.31 8.13
C ALA A 84 -3.90 -3.60 6.98
N PHE A 85 -4.61 -2.92 6.10
CA PHE A 85 -4.03 -2.15 4.99
C PHE A 85 -3.16 -1.00 5.52
N GLN A 86 -3.67 -0.20 6.45
CA GLN A 86 -2.91 0.85 7.12
C GLN A 86 -1.69 0.31 7.86
N ALA A 87 -1.80 -0.87 8.48
CA ALA A 87 -0.69 -1.52 9.18
C ALA A 87 0.40 -2.02 8.21
N ALA A 88 0.01 -2.53 7.05
CA ALA A 88 0.92 -2.98 5.99
C ALA A 88 1.73 -1.81 5.40
N LEU A 89 1.06 -0.68 5.13
CA LEU A 89 1.74 0.56 4.71
C LEU A 89 2.67 1.14 5.78
N GLY A 90 2.43 0.83 7.04
CA GLY A 90 3.16 1.42 8.16
C GLY A 90 2.89 2.91 8.32
N ASN A 91 3.68 3.56 9.20
CA ASN A 91 3.68 5.01 9.34
C ASN A 91 4.81 5.59 8.47
N THR A 92 4.46 6.18 7.34
CA THR A 92 5.42 6.76 6.38
C THR A 92 6.26 7.90 6.96
N ASN A 93 5.90 8.43 8.12
CA ASN A 93 6.67 9.46 8.84
C ASN A 93 7.70 8.89 9.82
N THR A 94 7.81 7.56 9.99
CA THR A 94 8.79 6.96 10.89
C THR A 94 9.69 5.99 10.15
N LYS A 95 10.96 5.88 10.59
CA LYS A 95 11.91 4.91 10.02
C LYS A 95 11.33 3.49 10.00
N THR A 96 10.68 3.06 11.08
CA THR A 96 10.07 1.73 11.18
C THR A 96 8.89 1.54 10.23
N GLY A 97 8.09 2.58 9.98
CA GLY A 97 6.99 2.48 9.03
C GLY A 97 7.47 2.50 7.58
N LEU A 98 8.50 3.30 7.27
CA LEU A 98 9.14 3.30 5.96
C LEU A 98 9.84 1.97 5.65
N GLN A 99 10.41 1.30 6.66
CA GLN A 99 10.93 -0.06 6.52
C GLN A 99 9.84 -1.06 6.10
N LYS A 100 8.67 -1.00 6.75
CA LYS A 100 7.52 -1.86 6.40
C LYS A 100 6.97 -1.55 5.02
N LEU A 101 6.95 -0.27 4.65
CA LEU A 101 6.60 0.14 3.31
C LEU A 101 7.58 -0.48 2.32
N PHE A 102 8.89 -0.35 2.52
CA PHE A 102 9.90 -0.98 1.66
C PHE A 102 9.66 -2.49 1.47
N GLU A 103 9.43 -3.24 2.55
CA GLU A 103 9.11 -4.68 2.50
C GLU A 103 7.80 -4.99 1.75
N THR A 104 6.89 -4.02 1.68
CA THR A 104 5.67 -4.11 0.89
C THR A 104 5.93 -3.82 -0.59
N LEU A 105 6.88 -2.91 -0.87
CA LEU A 105 7.29 -2.50 -2.21
C LEU A 105 8.18 -3.53 -2.92
N ASP A 106 9.03 -4.23 -2.16
CA ASP A 106 9.95 -5.30 -2.57
C ASP A 106 9.17 -6.60 -2.83
N ILE A 107 8.42 -6.63 -3.94
CA ILE A 107 7.49 -7.71 -4.28
C ILE A 107 8.25 -9.01 -4.60
N ASP A 108 9.44 -8.92 -5.18
CA ASP A 108 10.27 -10.08 -5.54
C ASP A 108 11.24 -10.49 -4.41
N GLU A 109 11.15 -9.86 -3.24
CA GLU A 109 11.90 -10.16 -2.02
C GLU A 109 13.42 -10.18 -2.25
N ASN A 110 13.91 -9.35 -3.17
CA ASN A 110 15.33 -9.32 -3.53
C ASN A 110 16.14 -8.35 -2.65
N GLN A 111 15.47 -7.63 -1.74
CA GLN A 111 16.00 -6.59 -0.84
C GLN A 111 16.40 -5.27 -1.53
N TYR A 112 16.00 -5.07 -2.78
CA TYR A 112 16.28 -3.89 -3.58
C TYR A 112 15.07 -3.43 -4.40
N LEU A 113 14.91 -2.12 -4.54
CA LEU A 113 14.00 -1.51 -5.49
C LEU A 113 14.80 -0.88 -6.63
N ASP A 114 14.37 -1.05 -7.87
CA ASP A 114 14.96 -0.37 -9.02
C ASP A 114 14.18 0.90 -9.41
N GLY A 115 14.76 1.70 -10.31
CA GLY A 115 14.13 2.95 -10.76
C GLY A 115 12.79 2.75 -11.47
N GLU A 116 12.57 1.59 -12.13
CA GLU A 116 11.28 1.26 -12.73
C GLU A 116 10.21 1.08 -11.65
N ARG A 117 10.55 0.40 -10.55
CA ARG A 117 9.66 0.22 -9.40
C ARG A 117 9.30 1.55 -8.74
N PHE A 118 10.26 2.46 -8.52
CA PHE A 118 9.95 3.81 -8.01
C PHE A 118 9.05 4.61 -8.94
N THR A 119 9.31 4.55 -10.24
CA THR A 119 8.50 5.26 -11.24
C THR A 119 7.08 4.74 -11.26
N LEU A 120 6.90 3.42 -11.14
CA LEU A 120 5.58 2.81 -11.05
C LEU A 120 4.86 3.24 -9.77
N LEU A 121 5.56 3.26 -8.64
CA LEU A 121 4.98 3.69 -7.36
C LEU A 121 4.53 5.14 -7.34
N ALA A 122 5.34 6.05 -7.89
CA ALA A 122 4.94 7.45 -8.04
C ALA A 122 3.60 7.56 -8.79
N LYS A 123 3.45 6.81 -9.89
CA LYS A 123 2.20 6.74 -10.66
C LYS A 123 1.04 6.13 -9.89
N GLU A 124 1.29 5.08 -9.10
CA GLU A 124 0.26 4.40 -8.30
C GLU A 124 -0.30 5.30 -7.19
N VAL A 125 0.55 6.11 -6.55
CA VAL A 125 0.18 7.04 -5.47
C VAL A 125 -0.42 8.35 -6.03
N GLY A 126 -0.32 8.58 -7.35
CA GLY A 126 -0.80 9.80 -7.98
C GLY A 126 0.12 11.01 -7.77
N GLU A 127 1.31 10.80 -7.19
CA GLU A 127 2.34 11.81 -7.09
C GLU A 127 3.18 11.84 -8.36
N ASN A 128 3.28 13.02 -8.98
CA ASN A 128 4.16 13.20 -10.12
C ASN A 128 5.58 13.46 -9.60
N ILE A 129 6.30 12.38 -9.26
CA ILE A 129 7.73 12.45 -8.94
C ILE A 129 8.49 12.52 -10.27
N PRO A 130 9.18 13.63 -10.58
CA PRO A 130 9.98 13.76 -11.79
C PRO A 130 11.02 12.63 -11.88
N LYS A 131 11.25 12.12 -13.09
CA LYS A 131 12.28 11.11 -13.33
C LYS A 131 13.66 11.59 -12.82
N ASP A 132 13.98 12.87 -13.02
CA ASP A 132 15.24 13.46 -12.54
C ASP A 132 15.38 13.40 -11.02
N ASP A 133 14.27 13.49 -10.26
CA ASP A 133 14.30 13.33 -8.81
C ASP A 133 14.52 11.86 -8.44
N ILE A 134 13.89 10.91 -9.14
CA ILE A 134 14.13 9.46 -8.96
C ILE A 134 15.59 9.11 -9.27
N ASP A 135 16.11 9.59 -10.39
CA ASP A 135 17.49 9.36 -10.82
C ASP A 135 18.48 10.02 -9.84
N TYR A 136 18.21 11.23 -9.34
CA TYR A 136 19.01 11.89 -8.30
C TYR A 136 19.04 11.09 -6.98
N LEU A 137 17.91 10.49 -6.59
CA LEU A 137 17.85 9.63 -5.39
C LEU A 137 18.68 8.35 -5.57
N ILE A 138 18.68 7.77 -6.77
CA ILE A 138 19.38 6.52 -7.07
C ILE A 138 20.90 6.75 -7.23
N GLU A 139 21.31 7.77 -7.98
CA GLU A 139 22.71 7.97 -8.40
C GLU A 139 23.52 8.88 -7.48
N GLU A 140 22.99 10.04 -7.06
CA GLU A 140 23.77 11.08 -6.35
C GLU A 140 23.58 11.05 -4.82
N GLY A 141 22.45 10.53 -4.33
CA GLY A 141 22.07 10.65 -2.91
C GLY A 141 22.61 9.55 -1.98
N TYR A 142 22.69 8.31 -2.47
CA TYR A 142 22.90 7.13 -1.59
C TYR A 142 23.87 6.06 -2.13
N ASN A 143 24.54 6.32 -3.26
CA ASN A 143 25.55 5.42 -3.88
C ASN A 143 25.03 3.99 -4.08
N CYS A 144 23.88 3.87 -4.76
CA CYS A 144 23.22 2.59 -5.06
C CYS A 144 23.97 1.85 -6.19
N PRO A 145 24.72 0.76 -5.91
CA PRO A 145 25.48 0.06 -6.94
C PRO A 145 24.53 -0.58 -7.96
N ASN A 146 24.72 -0.29 -9.25
CA ASN A 146 23.90 -0.79 -10.36
C ASN A 146 22.43 -0.30 -10.36
N GLY A 147 22.14 0.86 -9.75
CA GLY A 147 20.80 1.44 -9.76
C GLY A 147 19.78 0.75 -8.84
N LYS A 148 20.27 -0.09 -7.92
CA LYS A 148 19.45 -0.84 -6.95
C LYS A 148 19.43 -0.15 -5.59
N VAL A 149 18.26 0.28 -5.15
CA VAL A 149 18.03 1.00 -3.89
C VAL A 149 17.70 0.01 -2.78
N ASP A 150 18.55 -0.06 -1.77
CA ASP A 150 18.27 -0.82 -0.55
C ASP A 150 17.32 -0.07 0.40
N SER A 151 16.89 -0.74 1.47
CA SER A 151 15.96 -0.15 2.44
C SER A 151 16.50 1.12 3.11
N ASP A 152 17.79 1.18 3.44
CA ASP A 152 18.36 2.35 4.11
C ASP A 152 18.41 3.56 3.17
N ALA A 153 18.72 3.35 1.88
CA ALA A 153 18.66 4.37 0.85
C ALA A 153 17.22 4.84 0.59
N PHE A 154 16.24 3.93 0.53
CA PHE A 154 14.81 4.27 0.41
C PHE A 154 14.34 5.14 1.58
N ILE A 155 14.60 4.72 2.82
CA ILE A 155 14.15 5.43 4.02
C ILE A 155 14.73 6.85 4.05
N LYS A 156 16.04 7.00 3.77
CA LYS A 156 16.69 8.32 3.75
C LYS A 156 16.12 9.19 2.62
N SER A 157 15.86 8.61 1.45
CA SER A 157 15.28 9.29 0.29
C SER A 157 13.92 9.89 0.64
N VAL A 158 13.00 9.06 1.13
CA VAL A 158 11.63 9.49 1.46
C VAL A 158 11.65 10.55 2.56
N LEU A 159 12.42 10.35 3.65
CA LEU A 159 12.52 11.34 4.72
C LEU A 159 13.09 12.68 4.25
N LYS A 160 14.03 12.68 3.29
CA LYS A 160 14.62 13.91 2.74
C LYS A 160 13.63 14.65 1.84
N ILE A 161 12.83 13.95 1.05
CA ILE A 161 11.79 14.52 0.19
C ILE A 161 10.68 15.14 1.04
N THR A 162 10.18 14.42 2.05
CA THR A 162 9.08 14.88 2.90
C THR A 162 9.49 15.96 3.92
N SER A 163 10.79 16.23 4.07
CA SER A 163 11.32 17.28 4.95
C SER A 163 11.51 18.64 4.24
N LYS A 164 11.16 18.74 2.96
CA LYS A 164 11.06 20.02 2.23
C LYS A 164 9.63 20.55 2.27
#